data_AF-A0A7S3ZC57-F1
#
_entry.id   AF-A0A7S3ZC57-F1
#
_cell.length_a   1.000
_cell.length_b   1.000
_cell.length_c   1.000
_cell.angle_alpha   90.00
_cell.angle_beta   90.00
_cell.angle_gamma   90.00
#
_symmetry.space_group_name_H-M   'P 1'
#
loop_
_entity.id
_entity.type
_entity.pdbx_description
1 polymer ?
#
loop_
_entity_poly.entity_id
_entity_poly.type
_entity_poly.pdbx_seq_one_letter_code
_entity_poly.pdbx_strand_id
1 'polypeptide(L)'
;SMASHEVWWLTFLLACTASPLAQDVRKPIPSRIAALGTLPRLRQRFAAARRRRCRAEAPGISPDPRESPGWKFYRSIGSPKVWVAPMVDGSELPFRMLCRKYGVEGGYSPMLHARIFTETPNAKYRYEHFSTCEGDRPLFVQFCANDPEIFLRAGRMVEDMCDAIDLNLGCPQRIAKSGNYGAFLMRNMTKIQSLVQTAAQGFKVPVTVKIRVFDEIE
;
A
#
# COMPACT_ATOMS: atom_id res chain seq x y z
N SER A 1 17.40 20.83 18.05
CA SER A 1 17.71 20.39 16.67
C SER A 1 16.80 19.21 16.34
N MET A 2 15.50 19.47 16.18
CA MET A 2 14.78 19.52 14.89
C MET A 2 14.97 18.26 14.02
N ALA A 3 14.00 17.34 14.13
CA ALA A 3 13.48 16.56 13.00
C ALA A 3 12.08 16.04 13.37
N SER A 4 11.16 16.97 13.59
CA SER A 4 9.72 16.72 13.46
C SER A 4 9.39 16.71 11.97
N HIS A 5 9.22 15.54 11.36
CA HIS A 5 8.52 15.41 10.09
C HIS A 5 7.59 14.21 10.15
N GLU A 6 6.31 14.54 10.09
CA GLU A 6 5.16 13.65 10.04
C GLU A 6 5.37 12.52 9.02
N VAL A 7 5.36 11.28 9.50
CA VAL A 7 5.31 10.10 8.65
C VAL A 7 3.84 9.88 8.30
N TRP A 8 3.45 10.42 7.15
CA TRP A 8 2.12 10.20 6.58
C TRP A 8 1.98 8.73 6.15
N TRP A 9 1.14 7.99 6.87
CA TRP A 9 0.78 6.60 6.56
C TRP A 9 -0.28 6.59 5.47
N LEU A 10 0.09 6.25 4.23
CA LEU A 10 -0.86 5.79 3.22
C LEU A 10 -0.56 4.34 2.88
N THR A 11 -1.19 3.43 3.63
CA THR A 11 -1.32 2.02 3.22
C THR A 11 -2.41 1.97 2.16
N PHE A 12 -2.04 1.97 0.88
CA PHE A 12 -2.99 1.68 -0.20
C PHE A 12 -3.31 0.18 -0.16
N LEU A 13 -4.47 -0.19 0.39
CA LEU A 13 -5.05 -1.52 0.21
C LEU A 13 -5.59 -1.64 -1.22
N LEU A 14 -4.81 -2.27 -2.11
CA LEU A 14 -5.29 -2.73 -3.40
C LEU A 14 -6.03 -4.06 -3.23
N ALA A 15 -7.35 -3.98 -3.14
CA ALA A 15 -8.22 -5.15 -3.33
C ALA A 15 -8.67 -5.19 -4.79
N CYS A 16 -7.94 -5.91 -5.63
CA CYS A 16 -8.37 -6.19 -7.00
C CYS A 16 -9.28 -7.42 -7.01
N THR A 17 -10.60 -7.21 -6.99
CA THR A 17 -11.54 -8.25 -7.46
C THR A 17 -11.62 -8.16 -8.99
N ALA A 18 -11.27 -9.25 -9.67
CA ALA A 18 -11.30 -9.34 -11.12
C ALA A 18 -12.72 -9.08 -11.67
N SER A 19 -12.82 -8.23 -12.68
CA SER A 19 -13.97 -8.19 -13.59
C SER A 19 -13.43 -8.14 -15.03
N PRO A 20 -13.80 -9.07 -15.92
CA PRO A 20 -13.39 -9.02 -17.30
C PRO A 20 -14.38 -8.13 -18.05
N LEU A 21 -13.93 -7.11 -18.80
CA LEU A 21 -14.56 -6.68 -20.06
C LEU A 21 -13.86 -5.45 -20.65
N ALA A 22 -13.66 -5.55 -21.96
CA ALA A 22 -13.61 -4.47 -22.95
C ALA A 22 -12.31 -3.64 -23.08
N GLN A 23 -11.47 -4.15 -23.98
CA GLN A 23 -10.77 -3.35 -24.99
C GLN A 23 -11.76 -2.40 -25.68
N ASP A 24 -11.45 -1.12 -25.89
CA ASP A 24 -11.48 -0.53 -27.25
C ASP A 24 -10.90 0.89 -27.40
N VAL A 25 -10.03 0.99 -28.41
CA VAL A 25 -9.79 2.05 -29.42
C VAL A 25 -9.65 3.55 -29.07
N ARG A 26 -8.47 4.05 -29.47
CA ARG A 26 -8.06 5.45 -29.66
C ARG A 26 -8.89 6.13 -30.77
N LYS A 27 -9.27 7.41 -30.61
CA LYS A 27 -9.60 8.30 -31.73
C LYS A 27 -8.93 9.68 -31.57
N PRO A 28 -8.37 10.27 -32.64
CA PRO A 28 -7.63 11.53 -32.59
C PRO A 28 -8.52 12.78 -32.69
N ILE A 29 -8.01 13.89 -32.15
CA ILE A 29 -8.62 15.23 -32.13
C ILE A 29 -8.30 15.96 -33.46
N PRO A 30 -9.27 16.62 -34.13
CA PRO A 30 -8.96 17.49 -35.25
C PRO A 30 -8.68 18.94 -34.79
N SER A 31 -7.55 19.46 -35.27
CA SER A 31 -7.12 20.86 -35.21
C SER A 31 -7.82 21.73 -36.25
N ARG A 32 -8.28 22.93 -35.90
CA ARG A 32 -8.42 24.07 -36.83
C ARG A 32 -8.30 25.42 -36.10
N ILE A 33 -7.64 26.34 -36.80
CA ILE A 33 -7.10 27.66 -36.42
C ILE A 33 -8.09 28.78 -36.80
N ALA A 34 -7.84 29.99 -36.26
CA ALA A 34 -8.24 31.35 -36.72
C ALA A 34 -9.46 31.97 -36.01
N ALA A 35 -9.53 33.28 -35.69
CA ALA A 35 -8.62 34.41 -35.79
C ALA A 35 -9.22 35.63 -35.00
N LEU A 36 -8.33 36.52 -34.56
CA LEU A 36 -8.40 38.01 -34.45
C LEU A 36 -9.68 38.73 -33.97
N GLY A 37 -9.50 39.61 -32.98
CA GLY A 37 -10.41 40.72 -32.69
C GLY A 37 -10.04 41.51 -31.43
N THR A 38 -9.54 42.72 -31.63
CA THR A 38 -9.02 43.68 -30.62
C THR A 38 -10.13 44.55 -30.00
N LEU A 39 -9.83 45.15 -28.83
CA LEU A 39 -10.39 46.39 -28.22
C LEU A 39 -11.36 46.27 -27.00
N PRO A 40 -11.40 47.28 -26.10
CA PRO A 40 -11.06 47.10 -24.69
C PRO A 40 -12.19 47.42 -23.68
N ARG A 41 -11.91 47.13 -22.39
CA ARG A 41 -12.60 47.58 -21.18
C ARG A 41 -14.02 47.00 -20.95
N LEU A 42 -14.09 45.97 -20.10
CA LEU A 42 -15.21 45.83 -19.15
C LEU A 42 -14.72 45.17 -17.84
N ARG A 43 -14.03 45.96 -17.01
CA ARG A 43 -13.94 45.70 -15.58
C ARG A 43 -15.33 45.96 -15.00
N GLN A 44 -16.14 44.91 -14.87
CA GLN A 44 -17.23 44.72 -13.89
C GLN A 44 -18.06 43.51 -14.33
N ARG A 45 -17.71 42.32 -13.81
CA ARG A 45 -18.58 41.13 -13.61
C ARG A 45 -17.76 39.91 -13.15
N PHE A 46 -17.15 40.00 -11.97
CA PHE A 46 -16.52 38.85 -11.28
C PHE A 46 -17.24 38.48 -9.97
N ALA A 47 -18.56 38.64 -9.93
CA ALA A 47 -19.39 38.18 -8.82
C ALA A 47 -20.74 37.69 -9.33
N ALA A 48 -20.76 36.48 -9.93
CA ALA A 48 -21.96 35.64 -10.15
C ALA A 48 -21.69 34.37 -10.99
N ALA A 49 -20.46 34.10 -11.43
CA ALA A 49 -20.12 32.92 -12.26
C ALA A 49 -19.58 31.72 -11.45
N ARG A 50 -20.05 31.53 -10.21
CA ARG A 50 -19.78 30.32 -9.41
C ARG A 50 -21.09 29.71 -8.93
N ARG A 51 -21.91 29.21 -9.87
CA ARG A 51 -23.01 28.25 -9.65
C ARG A 51 -23.69 27.96 -10.99
N ARG A 52 -22.99 27.19 -11.81
CA ARG A 52 -23.52 26.39 -12.94
C ARG A 52 -22.32 25.66 -13.53
N ARG A 53 -21.81 24.65 -12.82
CA ARG A 53 -21.23 23.52 -13.54
C ARG A 53 -22.44 22.86 -14.17
N CYS A 54 -22.52 22.90 -15.50
CA CYS A 54 -23.36 22.00 -16.26
C CYS A 54 -23.08 20.60 -15.70
N ARG A 55 -24.09 20.01 -15.07
CA ARG A 55 -24.06 18.62 -14.63
C ARG A 55 -24.22 17.80 -15.92
N ALA A 56 -23.12 17.58 -16.61
CA ALA A 56 -23.05 16.45 -17.53
C ALA A 56 -23.17 15.22 -16.64
N GLU A 57 -24.30 14.52 -16.70
CA GLU A 57 -24.44 13.20 -16.09
C GLU A 57 -23.49 12.26 -16.83
N ALA A 58 -22.38 11.91 -16.17
CA ALA A 58 -21.43 10.91 -16.65
C ALA A 58 -21.87 9.53 -16.16
N PRO A 59 -21.72 8.47 -16.97
CA PRO A 59 -22.13 7.11 -16.63
C PRO A 59 -21.21 6.54 -15.54
N GLY A 60 -21.82 6.07 -14.44
CA GLY A 60 -21.15 5.37 -13.34
C GLY A 60 -20.61 6.31 -12.26
N ILE A 61 -21.31 6.42 -11.14
CA ILE A 61 -20.74 6.93 -9.89
C ILE A 61 -19.64 5.93 -9.51
N SER A 62 -18.37 6.31 -9.61
CA SER A 62 -17.31 5.51 -9.00
C SER A 62 -17.63 5.36 -7.52
N PRO A 63 -17.60 4.14 -6.96
CA PRO A 63 -17.90 3.94 -5.54
C PRO A 63 -16.99 4.85 -4.71
N ASP A 64 -17.54 5.42 -3.64
CA ASP A 64 -16.77 6.21 -2.67
C ASP A 64 -15.51 5.41 -2.29
N PRO A 65 -14.29 5.96 -2.42
CA PRO A 65 -13.07 5.24 -2.08
C PRO A 65 -13.10 4.62 -0.68
N ARG A 66 -13.88 5.20 0.25
CA ARG A 66 -14.07 4.73 1.63
C ARG A 66 -14.93 3.46 1.75
N GLU A 67 -15.57 3.04 0.66
CA GLU A 67 -16.32 1.78 0.52
C GLU A 67 -15.47 0.65 -0.06
N SER A 68 -14.18 0.88 -0.33
CA SER A 68 -13.28 -0.15 -0.82
C SER A 68 -13.15 -1.32 0.18
N PRO A 69 -12.85 -2.54 -0.30
CA PRO A 69 -12.61 -3.68 0.60
C PRO A 69 -11.52 -3.41 1.63
N GLY A 70 -10.51 -2.60 1.28
CA GLY A 70 -9.46 -2.19 2.20
C GLY A 70 -9.97 -1.38 3.38
N TRP A 71 -10.84 -0.40 3.14
CA TRP A 71 -11.46 0.36 4.21
C TRP A 71 -12.43 -0.47 5.06
N LYS A 72 -13.12 -1.45 4.45
CA LYS A 72 -13.95 -2.41 5.19
C LYS A 72 -13.10 -3.26 6.14
N PHE A 73 -11.95 -3.76 5.67
CA PHE A 73 -11.00 -4.48 6.50
C PHE A 73 -10.42 -3.62 7.63
N TYR A 74 -9.98 -2.39 7.32
CA TYR A 74 -9.48 -1.46 8.34
C TYR A 74 -10.52 -1.22 9.45
N ARG A 75 -11.80 -1.07 9.09
CA ARG A 75 -12.89 -0.96 10.05
C ARG A 75 -13.13 -2.24 10.84
N SER A 76 -13.05 -3.42 10.20
CA SER A 76 -13.31 -4.69 10.87
C SER A 76 -12.27 -5.03 11.95
N ILE A 77 -11.04 -4.52 11.83
CA ILE A 77 -10.00 -4.68 12.85
C ILE A 77 -10.02 -3.58 13.94
N GLY A 78 -11.09 -2.80 14.01
CA GLY A 78 -11.27 -1.76 15.04
C GLY A 78 -10.76 -0.37 14.67
N SER A 79 -10.36 -0.13 13.41
CA SER A 79 -9.80 1.15 12.95
C SER A 79 -8.62 1.67 13.78
N PRO A 80 -7.58 0.85 14.03
CA PRO A 80 -6.44 1.21 14.87
C PRO A 80 -5.73 2.45 14.36
N LYS A 81 -5.36 3.36 15.26
CA LYS A 81 -4.67 4.63 14.95
C LYS A 81 -3.21 4.60 15.37
N VAL A 82 -2.91 3.91 16.47
CA VAL A 82 -1.55 3.80 17.01
C VAL A 82 -0.95 2.43 16.66
N TRP A 83 0.16 2.44 15.93
CA TRP A 83 0.82 1.24 15.41
C TRP A 83 2.27 1.14 15.85
N VAL A 84 2.74 -0.06 16.15
CA VAL A 84 4.18 -0.38 16.14
C VAL A 84 4.62 -0.58 14.70
N ALA A 85 5.51 0.28 14.22
CA ALA A 85 6.08 0.18 12.89
C ALA A 85 7.00 -1.06 12.75
N PRO A 86 7.16 -1.61 11.53
CA PRO A 86 8.09 -2.71 11.28
C PRO A 86 9.53 -2.23 11.42
N MET A 87 10.27 -2.79 12.37
CA MET A 87 11.67 -2.47 12.65
C MET A 87 12.45 -3.77 12.87
N VAL A 88 13.52 -3.96 12.10
CA VAL A 88 14.43 -5.09 12.33
C VAL A 88 15.15 -4.86 13.66
N ASP A 89 15.13 -5.85 14.56
CA ASP A 89 15.66 -5.78 15.93
C ASP A 89 14.95 -4.73 16.81
N GLY A 90 13.70 -4.40 16.49
CA GLY A 90 12.93 -3.39 17.22
C GLY A 90 11.42 -3.57 17.17
N SER A 91 10.91 -4.67 16.62
CA SER A 91 9.48 -4.95 16.58
C SER A 91 9.18 -6.43 16.77
N GLU A 92 10.02 -7.16 17.50
CA GLU A 92 9.84 -8.55 17.90
C GLU A 92 8.68 -8.69 18.90
N LEU A 93 8.19 -9.92 19.10
CA LEU A 93 7.02 -10.17 19.95
C LEU A 93 7.13 -9.51 21.35
N PRO A 94 8.24 -9.62 22.11
CA PRO A 94 8.34 -8.98 23.42
C PRO A 94 8.13 -7.46 23.38
N PHE A 95 8.68 -6.80 22.35
CA PHE A 95 8.53 -5.35 22.18
C PHE A 95 7.08 -4.98 21.81
N ARG A 96 6.46 -5.71 20.87
CA ARG A 96 5.05 -5.48 20.52
C ARG A 96 4.13 -5.68 21.72
N MET A 97 4.35 -6.74 22.51
CA MET A 97 3.56 -6.98 23.72
C MET A 97 3.76 -5.89 24.77
N LEU A 98 4.98 -5.36 24.93
CA LEU A 98 5.23 -4.21 25.77
C LEU A 98 4.43 -2.99 25.29
N CYS A 99 4.53 -2.66 24.00
CA CYS A 99 3.80 -1.54 23.41
C CYS A 99 2.28 -1.66 23.56
N ARG A 100 1.72 -2.87 23.44
CA ARG A 100 0.29 -3.13 23.68
C ARG A 100 -0.13 -2.80 25.11
N LYS A 101 0.71 -3.08 26.11
CA LYS A 101 0.45 -2.68 27.52
C LYS A 101 0.36 -1.15 27.69
N TYR A 102 0.95 -0.39 26.78
CA TYR A 102 0.92 1.08 26.77
C TYR A 102 -0.08 1.68 25.75
N GLY A 103 -1.03 0.89 25.26
CA GLY A 103 -2.14 1.39 24.45
C GLY A 103 -1.90 1.41 22.93
N VAL A 104 -0.89 0.69 22.41
CA VAL A 104 -0.79 0.42 20.97
C VAL A 104 -1.93 -0.49 20.52
N GLU A 105 -2.58 -0.12 19.43
CA GLU A 105 -3.76 -0.79 18.90
C GLU A 105 -3.41 -1.85 17.85
N GLY A 106 -2.32 -1.69 17.11
CA GLY A 106 -1.87 -2.66 16.10
C GLY A 106 -0.35 -2.75 16.01
N GLY A 107 0.16 -3.85 15.46
CA GLY A 107 1.60 -4.07 15.33
C GLY A 107 1.99 -4.64 13.98
N TYR A 108 3.23 -4.35 13.57
CA TYR A 108 3.90 -5.04 12.48
C TYR A 108 5.00 -5.96 13.03
N SER A 109 5.21 -7.11 12.39
CA SER A 109 6.42 -7.90 12.61
C SER A 109 7.67 -7.13 12.17
N PRO A 110 8.89 -7.60 12.54
CA PRO A 110 10.10 -7.19 11.83
C PRO A 110 9.96 -7.45 10.33
N MET A 111 10.73 -6.75 9.51
CA MET A 111 10.77 -7.01 8.07
C MET A 111 11.46 -8.36 7.80
N LEU A 112 10.69 -9.35 7.34
CA LEU A 112 11.17 -10.70 7.06
C LEU A 112 11.59 -10.87 5.59
N HIS A 113 12.68 -11.57 5.32
CA HIS A 113 13.11 -11.82 3.95
C HIS A 113 12.40 -13.06 3.37
N ALA A 114 11.45 -12.88 2.44
CA ALA A 114 10.58 -13.96 1.96
C ALA A 114 11.35 -15.19 1.44
N ARG A 115 12.41 -14.96 0.64
CA ARG A 115 13.27 -16.05 0.14
C ARG A 115 13.90 -16.88 1.26
N ILE A 116 14.63 -16.23 2.17
CA ILE A 116 15.29 -16.88 3.32
C ILE A 116 14.24 -17.58 4.20
N PHE A 117 13.09 -16.93 4.40
CA PHE A 117 11.98 -17.48 5.18
C PHE A 117 11.46 -18.81 4.62
N THR A 118 11.42 -18.97 3.29
CA THR A 118 10.92 -20.20 2.64
C THR A 118 11.94 -21.34 2.51
N GLU A 119 13.24 -21.06 2.57
CA GLU A 119 14.29 -22.05 2.29
C GLU A 119 14.44 -23.07 3.45
N THR A 120 14.64 -24.37 3.12
CA THR A 120 14.46 -25.48 4.08
C THR A 120 15.69 -25.90 4.91
N PRO A 121 16.93 -25.35 4.79
CA PRO A 121 17.83 -25.31 5.94
C PRO A 121 17.48 -24.14 6.89
N ASN A 122 16.77 -23.12 6.38
CA ASN A 122 16.54 -21.85 7.07
C ASN A 122 15.28 -21.85 7.97
N ALA A 123 14.84 -23.02 8.45
CA ALA A 123 13.83 -23.07 9.51
C ALA A 123 14.28 -22.25 10.73
N LYS A 124 15.59 -22.27 11.01
CA LYS A 124 16.24 -21.42 12.02
C LYS A 124 15.88 -19.93 11.87
N TYR A 125 15.99 -19.37 10.66
CA TYR A 125 15.65 -17.97 10.40
C TYR A 125 14.20 -17.65 10.78
N ARG A 126 13.26 -18.55 10.47
CA ARG A 126 11.85 -18.35 10.84
C ARG A 126 11.67 -18.31 12.34
N TYR A 127 12.26 -19.26 13.07
CA TYR A 127 12.13 -19.35 14.52
C TYR A 127 12.83 -18.21 15.25
N GLU A 128 13.94 -17.70 14.71
CA GLU A 128 14.68 -16.58 15.30
C GLU A 128 13.99 -15.23 15.08
N HIS A 129 13.43 -15.00 13.89
CA HIS A 129 12.92 -13.67 13.51
C HIS A 129 11.41 -13.53 13.57
N PHE A 130 10.66 -14.64 13.63
CA PHE A 130 9.20 -14.60 13.70
C PHE A 130 8.65 -15.39 14.88
N SER A 131 7.94 -14.67 15.74
CA SER A 131 7.13 -15.22 16.82
C SER A 131 5.89 -14.36 17.02
N THR A 132 4.80 -14.99 17.48
CA THR A 132 3.55 -14.31 17.81
C THR A 132 2.83 -15.05 18.95
N CYS A 133 1.75 -14.48 19.49
CA CYS A 133 0.86 -15.11 20.46
C CYS A 133 -0.58 -14.63 20.23
N GLU A 134 -1.56 -15.26 20.90
CA GLU A 134 -2.98 -14.92 20.75
C GLU A 134 -3.31 -13.45 21.03
N GLY A 135 -2.64 -12.85 22.03
CA GLY A 135 -2.82 -11.45 22.40
C GLY A 135 -2.10 -10.44 21.47
N ASP A 136 -1.36 -10.91 20.47
CA ASP A 136 -0.63 -10.05 19.54
C ASP A 136 -1.48 -9.75 18.29
N ARG A 137 -2.72 -9.29 18.46
CA ARG A 137 -3.61 -8.93 17.34
C ARG A 137 -4.27 -7.56 17.55
N PRO A 138 -4.51 -6.77 16.49
CA PRO A 138 -4.15 -7.02 15.10
C PRO A 138 -2.64 -6.98 14.82
N LEU A 139 -2.14 -7.93 14.03
CA LEU A 139 -0.74 -8.06 13.61
C LEU A 139 -0.62 -8.18 12.11
N PHE A 140 0.22 -7.34 11.51
CA PHE A 140 0.57 -7.42 10.09
C PHE A 140 1.98 -8.00 9.97
N VAL A 141 2.14 -9.06 9.18
CA VAL A 141 3.46 -9.68 8.97
C VAL A 141 4.08 -9.13 7.70
N GLN A 142 5.17 -8.39 7.86
CA GLN A 142 5.84 -7.70 6.76
C GLN A 142 6.95 -8.56 6.15
N PHE A 143 6.92 -8.70 4.83
CA PHE A 143 7.99 -9.29 4.05
C PHE A 143 8.67 -8.28 3.12
N CYS A 144 9.97 -8.46 2.90
CA CYS A 144 10.60 -8.03 1.66
C CYS A 144 10.65 -9.20 0.67
N ALA A 145 10.25 -8.93 -0.57
CA ALA A 145 10.20 -9.92 -1.64
C ALA A 145 10.36 -9.25 -3.00
N ASN A 146 10.86 -9.99 -3.97
CA ASN A 146 11.00 -9.57 -5.36
C ASN A 146 10.56 -10.67 -6.34
N ASP A 147 9.88 -11.71 -5.85
CA ASP A 147 9.36 -12.82 -6.64
C ASP A 147 7.96 -13.17 -6.11
N PRO A 148 6.91 -13.13 -6.96
CA PRO A 148 5.53 -13.38 -6.54
C PRO A 148 5.31 -14.74 -5.90
N GLU A 149 5.93 -15.79 -6.43
CA GLU A 149 5.73 -17.16 -5.96
C GLU A 149 6.43 -17.40 -4.62
N ILE A 150 7.64 -16.86 -4.45
CA ILE A 150 8.35 -16.88 -3.16
C ILE A 150 7.55 -16.09 -2.12
N PHE A 151 7.03 -14.91 -2.47
CA PHE A 151 6.23 -14.10 -1.56
C PHE A 151 4.96 -14.85 -1.11
N LEU A 152 4.25 -15.45 -2.05
CA LEU A 152 3.06 -16.25 -1.77
C LEU A 152 3.37 -17.45 -0.87
N ARG A 153 4.48 -18.17 -1.14
CA ARG A 153 4.90 -19.29 -0.28
C ARG A 153 5.25 -18.83 1.14
N ALA A 154 5.95 -17.70 1.28
CA ALA A 154 6.32 -17.16 2.59
C ALA A 154 5.10 -16.74 3.40
N GLY A 155 4.16 -16.00 2.79
CA GLY A 155 2.96 -15.56 3.47
C GLY A 155 2.03 -16.71 3.87
N ARG A 156 1.92 -17.77 3.07
CA ARG A 156 1.13 -18.97 3.42
C ARG A 156 1.61 -19.69 4.68
N MET A 157 2.89 -19.54 5.04
CA MET A 157 3.42 -20.11 6.28
C MET A 157 2.97 -19.33 7.53
N VAL A 158 2.43 -18.12 7.38
CA VAL A 158 2.07 -17.23 8.49
C VAL A 158 0.66 -16.64 8.41
N GLU A 159 -0.09 -16.87 7.33
CA GLU A 159 -1.40 -16.23 7.11
C GLU A 159 -2.42 -16.55 8.20
N ASP A 160 -2.38 -17.74 8.81
CA ASP A 160 -3.28 -18.11 9.92
C ASP A 160 -2.84 -17.49 11.27
N MET A 161 -1.65 -16.87 11.33
CA MET A 161 -1.04 -16.29 12.52
C MET A 161 -1.08 -14.75 12.55
N CYS A 162 -1.70 -14.12 11.56
CA CYS A 162 -1.74 -12.66 11.39
C CYS A 162 -3.04 -12.19 10.75
N ASP A 163 -3.29 -10.89 10.76
CA ASP A 163 -4.52 -10.27 10.24
C ASP A 163 -4.34 -9.70 8.83
N ALA A 164 -3.09 -9.47 8.43
CA ALA A 164 -2.72 -9.13 7.05
C ALA A 164 -1.26 -9.51 6.77
N ILE A 165 -0.97 -9.74 5.48
CA ILE A 165 0.39 -9.83 4.98
C ILE A 165 0.78 -8.47 4.39
N ASP A 166 1.92 -7.92 4.78
CA ASP A 166 2.42 -6.63 4.28
C ASP A 166 3.65 -6.83 3.38
N LEU A 167 3.70 -6.10 2.27
CA LEU A 167 4.86 -6.05 1.38
C LEU A 167 5.61 -4.73 1.60
N ASN A 168 6.89 -4.85 1.97
CA ASN A 168 7.78 -3.71 2.10
C ASN A 168 8.24 -3.21 0.72
N LEU A 169 7.82 -2.01 0.37
CA LEU A 169 8.26 -1.26 -0.80
C LEU A 169 9.01 0.02 -0.38
N GLY A 170 9.52 0.09 0.85
CA GLY A 170 10.05 1.32 1.44
C GLY A 170 11.48 1.25 1.96
N CYS A 171 12.10 0.07 2.11
CA CYS A 171 13.45 -0.03 2.66
C CYS A 171 14.50 0.57 1.71
N PRO A 172 15.27 1.61 2.11
CA PRO A 172 16.28 2.24 1.28
C PRO A 172 17.70 1.68 1.50
N GLN A 173 17.85 0.69 2.38
CA GLN A 173 19.17 0.18 2.77
C GLN A 173 19.90 -0.47 1.59
N ARG A 174 21.25 -0.46 1.62
CA ARG A 174 22.10 -1.02 0.57
C ARG A 174 21.79 -2.50 0.28
N ILE A 175 21.45 -3.28 1.32
CA ILE A 175 21.08 -4.70 1.17
C ILE A 175 19.81 -4.84 0.31
N ALA A 176 18.83 -3.93 0.47
CA ALA A 176 17.62 -3.90 -0.37
C ALA A 176 17.93 -3.55 -1.82
N LYS A 177 18.92 -2.66 -2.06
CA LYS A 177 19.41 -2.35 -3.41
C LYS A 177 20.00 -3.59 -4.08
N SER A 178 20.90 -4.29 -3.38
CA SER A 178 21.55 -5.49 -3.89
C SER A 178 20.56 -6.64 -4.11
N GLY A 179 19.57 -6.78 -3.24
CA GLY A 179 18.51 -7.79 -3.35
C GLY A 179 17.35 -7.40 -4.26
N ASN A 180 17.33 -6.19 -4.83
CA ASN A 180 16.25 -5.66 -5.66
C ASN A 180 14.85 -5.79 -5.00
N TYR A 181 14.72 -5.34 -3.75
CA TYR A 181 13.46 -5.25 -3.01
C TYR A 181 13.33 -3.90 -2.28
N GLY A 182 12.24 -3.67 -1.55
CA GLY A 182 12.03 -2.41 -0.83
C GLY A 182 11.83 -1.23 -1.79
N ALA A 183 12.43 -0.08 -1.48
CA ALA A 183 12.26 1.14 -2.29
C ALA A 183 12.76 0.97 -3.75
N PHE A 184 13.66 0.02 -4.00
CA PHE A 184 14.22 -0.20 -5.33
C PHE A 184 13.25 -0.93 -6.27
N LEU A 185 12.20 -1.59 -5.74
CA LEU A 185 11.12 -2.14 -6.55
C LEU A 185 10.15 -1.08 -7.07
N MET A 186 10.06 0.08 -6.42
CA MET A 186 9.09 1.14 -6.76
C MET A 186 9.24 1.66 -8.21
N ARG A 187 10.41 1.48 -8.84
CA ARG A 187 10.64 1.84 -10.25
C ARG A 187 10.12 0.80 -11.24
N ASN A 188 9.70 -0.37 -10.78
CA ASN A 188 9.20 -1.46 -11.61
C ASN A 188 7.74 -1.79 -11.26
N MET A 189 6.82 -0.99 -11.80
CA MET A 189 5.38 -1.13 -11.53
C MET A 189 4.82 -2.47 -12.00
N THR A 190 5.30 -3.01 -13.13
CA THR A 190 4.88 -4.33 -13.61
C THR A 190 5.19 -5.42 -12.60
N LYS A 191 6.37 -5.37 -11.97
CA LYS A 191 6.77 -6.33 -10.94
C LYS A 191 5.96 -6.17 -9.66
N ILE A 192 5.70 -4.93 -9.23
CA ILE A 192 4.85 -4.64 -8.07
C ILE A 192 3.42 -5.15 -8.30
N GLN A 193 2.84 -4.86 -9.46
CA GLN A 193 1.52 -5.35 -9.82
C GLN A 193 1.47 -6.88 -9.76
N SER A 194 2.47 -7.56 -10.33
CA SER A 194 2.55 -9.02 -10.27
C SER A 194 2.64 -9.55 -8.83
N LEU A 195 3.48 -8.95 -7.97
CA LEU A 195 3.59 -9.31 -6.54
C LEU A 195 2.24 -9.15 -5.81
N VAL A 196 1.63 -7.96 -5.92
CA VAL A 196 0.39 -7.63 -5.20
C VAL A 196 -0.78 -8.43 -5.72
N GLN A 197 -0.91 -8.61 -7.04
CA GLN A 197 -2.01 -9.36 -7.64
C GLN A 197 -1.95 -10.85 -7.27
N THR A 198 -0.78 -11.49 -7.37
CA THR A 198 -0.59 -12.89 -6.95
C THR A 198 -0.90 -13.06 -5.46
N ALA A 199 -0.43 -12.14 -4.62
CA ALA A 199 -0.67 -12.18 -3.19
C ALA A 199 -2.15 -11.98 -2.83
N ALA A 200 -2.81 -10.98 -3.43
CA ALA A 200 -4.23 -10.67 -3.16
C ALA A 200 -5.18 -11.79 -3.59
N GLN A 201 -4.80 -12.58 -4.61
CA GLN A 201 -5.56 -13.76 -5.05
C GLN A 201 -5.21 -15.03 -4.27
N GLY A 202 -4.03 -15.06 -3.63
CA GLY A 202 -3.45 -16.28 -3.09
C GLY A 202 -3.52 -16.44 -1.58
N PHE A 203 -3.70 -15.36 -0.81
CA PHE A 203 -3.81 -15.39 0.65
C PHE A 203 -5.26 -15.39 1.14
N LYS A 204 -5.46 -15.97 2.33
CA LYS A 204 -6.74 -15.91 3.06
C LYS A 204 -6.99 -14.55 3.71
N VAL A 205 -5.91 -13.84 4.05
CA VAL A 205 -5.93 -12.52 4.70
C VAL A 205 -5.58 -11.41 3.70
N PRO A 206 -6.01 -10.16 3.94
CA PRO A 206 -5.70 -9.04 3.05
C PRO A 206 -4.20 -8.78 2.88
N VAL A 207 -3.84 -8.22 1.73
CA VAL A 207 -2.50 -7.73 1.44
C VAL A 207 -2.43 -6.22 1.66
N THR A 208 -1.38 -5.79 2.33
CA THR A 208 -1.03 -4.39 2.54
C THR A 208 0.33 -4.08 1.94
N VAL A 209 0.61 -2.81 1.66
CA VAL A 209 1.89 -2.35 1.13
C VAL A 209 2.35 -1.12 1.90
N LYS A 210 3.59 -1.16 2.38
CA LYS A 210 4.27 -0.02 2.99
C LYS A 210 5.22 0.63 2.01
N ILE A 211 4.89 1.84 1.55
CA ILE A 211 5.64 2.58 0.53
C ILE A 211 6.42 3.77 1.12
N ARG A 212 7.29 4.36 0.30
CA ARG A 212 7.78 5.74 0.45
C ARG A 212 7.10 6.63 -0.58
N VAL A 213 7.08 7.92 -0.31
CA VAL A 213 6.65 8.93 -1.28
C VAL A 213 7.70 9.02 -2.39
N PHE A 214 7.26 9.18 -3.64
CA PHE A 214 8.16 9.52 -4.74
C PHE A 214 8.63 10.98 -4.58
N ASP A 215 9.83 11.27 -5.09
CA ASP A 215 10.37 12.64 -5.08
C ASP A 215 9.56 13.58 -6.01
N GLU A 216 8.94 13.00 -7.04
CA GLU A 216 8.13 13.69 -8.04
C GLU A 216 6.69 13.20 -7.97
N ILE A 217 5.73 14.13 -8.02
CA ILE A 217 4.30 13.84 -8.14
C ILE A 217 3.93 14.19 -9.58
N GLU A 218 3.91 13.20 -10.46
CA GLU A 218 3.38 13.32 -11.83
C GLU A 218 1.85 13.26 -11.87
#